data_AF-A0A2E8DF37-F1
#
_entry.id   AF-A0A2E8DF37-F1
#
_cell.length_a   1.000
_cell.length_b   1.000
_cell.length_c   1.000
_cell.angle_alpha   90.00
_cell.angle_beta   90.00
_cell.angle_gamma   90.00
#
_symmetry.space_group_name_H-M   'P 1'
#
loop_
_entity.id
_entity.type
_entity.pdbx_description
1 polymer ?
#
loop_
_entity_poly.entity_id
_entity_poly.type
_entity_poly.pdbx_seq_one_letter_code
_entity_poly.pdbx_strand_id
1 'polypeptide(L)'
;MTVLVDEAIWPWRGGRWAHLVSDQTIAELHDFAVRLGLRRMSFQGDHYDLTAAARTEAIAMGAEAVGGRDLVRRLRAAGLRLAASERPGRWEKTGLWQPAGVAPALGGLVPDVLVEALEGCVVADWHAASTAAYSRSSEVVVVVESAGGLAVEGPLPVGVEVRCNHGRVLELFVLVEG
;
A
#
# COMPACT_ATOMS: atom_id res chain seq x y z
N MET A 1 -13.13 -1.79 18.69
CA MET A 1 -12.51 -1.12 17.54
C MET A 1 -11.03 -1.27 17.71
N THR A 2 -10.46 -2.32 17.14
CA THR A 2 -9.08 -2.67 17.48
C THR A 2 -8.31 -3.18 16.27
N VAL A 3 -7.19 -2.50 16.01
CA VAL A 3 -6.16 -3.03 15.13
C VAL A 3 -5.37 -4.07 15.92
N LEU A 4 -5.29 -5.28 15.37
CA LEU A 4 -4.65 -6.44 16.01
C LEU A 4 -3.36 -6.76 15.29
N VAL A 5 -2.34 -7.20 16.04
CA VAL A 5 -1.07 -7.69 15.48
C VAL A 5 -0.66 -9.01 16.13
N ASP A 6 -0.33 -10.02 15.31
CA ASP A 6 0.13 -11.32 15.82
C ASP A 6 1.64 -11.33 16.14
N GLU A 7 2.17 -12.48 16.56
CA GLU A 7 3.59 -12.66 16.80
C GLU A 7 4.40 -12.62 15.49
N ALA A 8 5.56 -11.96 15.52
CA ALA A 8 6.50 -12.00 14.40
C ALA A 8 7.23 -13.36 14.34
N ILE A 9 6.57 -14.39 13.84
CA ILE A 9 7.09 -15.78 13.78
C ILE A 9 7.21 -16.32 12.36
N TRP A 10 6.64 -15.64 11.37
CA TRP A 10 6.57 -16.12 9.98
C TRP A 10 7.88 -15.84 9.25
N PRO A 11 8.65 -16.87 8.82
CA PRO A 11 9.95 -16.67 8.19
C PRO A 11 9.79 -16.21 6.74
N TRP A 12 10.30 -15.02 6.41
CA TRP A 12 10.34 -14.51 5.03
C TRP A 12 11.46 -13.50 4.82
N ARG A 13 12.15 -13.59 3.68
CA ARG A 13 13.29 -12.71 3.29
C ARG A 13 14.34 -12.51 4.39
N GLY A 14 14.68 -13.57 5.11
CA GLY A 14 15.70 -13.53 6.18
C GLY A 14 15.23 -12.88 7.50
N GLY A 15 13.95 -12.50 7.60
CA GLY A 15 13.35 -11.94 8.80
C GLY A 15 12.15 -12.75 9.29
N ARG A 16 11.62 -12.33 10.44
CA ARG A 16 10.32 -12.79 10.94
C ARG A 16 9.27 -11.71 10.77
N TRP A 17 8.09 -12.15 10.35
CA TRP A 17 6.98 -11.29 10.00
C TRP A 17 5.76 -11.59 10.86
N ALA A 18 4.95 -10.56 11.05
CA ALA A 18 3.66 -10.58 11.72
C ALA A 18 2.58 -10.07 10.77
N HIS A 19 1.33 -10.32 11.11
CA HIS A 19 0.15 -9.82 10.40
C HIS A 19 -0.52 -8.74 11.22
N LEU A 20 -0.92 -7.66 10.55
CA LEU A 20 -1.71 -6.57 11.09
C LEU A 20 -3.09 -6.58 10.45
N VAL A 21 -4.14 -6.59 11.27
CA VAL A 21 -5.53 -6.64 10.81
C VAL A 21 -6.42 -5.70 11.60
N SER A 22 -7.66 -5.52 11.13
CA SER A 22 -8.75 -4.94 11.89
C SER A 22 -9.79 -6.02 12.22
N ASP A 23 -10.47 -5.86 13.36
CA ASP A 23 -11.66 -6.64 13.70
C ASP A 23 -12.99 -5.91 13.45
N GLN A 24 -12.97 -4.79 12.71
CA GLN A 24 -14.17 -4.02 12.37
C GLN A 24 -14.25 -3.61 10.89
N THR A 25 -13.26 -2.89 10.35
CA THR A 25 -13.32 -2.37 8.97
C THR A 25 -11.93 -2.34 8.29
N ILE A 26 -11.91 -2.43 6.95
CA ILE A 26 -10.66 -2.21 6.20
C ILE A 26 -10.23 -0.73 6.26
N ALA A 27 -11.18 0.20 6.38
CA ALA A 27 -10.90 1.63 6.48
C ALA A 27 -10.02 1.96 7.71
N GLU A 28 -10.38 1.47 8.91
CA GLU A 28 -9.55 1.72 10.10
C GLU A 28 -8.15 1.10 9.98
N LEU A 29 -8.05 -0.04 9.29
CA LEU A 29 -6.76 -0.70 9.05
C LEU A 29 -5.90 0.14 8.11
N HIS A 30 -6.50 0.76 7.09
CA HIS A 30 -5.80 1.71 6.21
C HIS A 30 -5.35 2.95 6.96
N ASP A 31 -6.20 3.55 7.79
CA ASP A 31 -5.84 4.72 8.59
C ASP A 31 -4.69 4.43 9.57
N PHE A 32 -4.69 3.23 10.17
CA PHE A 32 -3.57 2.78 11.00
C PHE A 32 -2.30 2.57 10.18
N ALA A 33 -2.40 1.90 9.04
CA ALA A 33 -1.28 1.62 8.14
C ALA A 33 -0.62 2.91 7.62
N VAL A 34 -1.41 3.94 7.30
CA VAL A 34 -0.90 5.27 6.89
C VAL A 34 -0.07 5.89 8.00
N ARG A 35 -0.57 5.90 9.25
CA ARG A 35 0.17 6.44 10.39
C ARG A 35 1.46 5.66 10.68
N LEU A 36 1.46 4.35 10.44
CA LEU A 36 2.62 3.47 10.59
C LEU A 36 3.60 3.58 9.40
N GLY A 37 3.27 4.36 8.36
CA GLY A 37 4.12 4.53 7.18
C GLY A 37 4.17 3.30 6.26
N LEU A 38 3.16 2.43 6.32
CA LEU A 38 3.08 1.28 5.42
C LEU A 38 2.62 1.69 4.03
N ARG A 39 3.19 1.03 3.03
CA ARG A 39 2.84 1.21 1.63
C ARG A 39 1.44 0.70 1.32
N ARG A 40 0.67 1.39 0.46
CA ARG A 40 -0.64 0.92 0.00
C ARG A 40 -0.53 -0.45 -0.67
N MET A 41 0.49 -0.63 -1.50
CA MET A 41 0.69 -1.89 -2.22
C MET A 41 1.05 -3.08 -1.33
N SER A 42 1.43 -2.84 -0.06
CA SER A 42 1.71 -3.93 0.88
C SER A 42 0.44 -4.59 1.45
N PHE A 43 -0.73 -3.99 1.23
CA PHE A 43 -2.01 -4.57 1.62
C PHE A 43 -2.34 -5.84 0.82
N GLN A 44 -2.68 -6.92 1.54
CA GLN A 44 -2.97 -8.24 0.97
C GLN A 44 -4.48 -8.54 0.87
N GLY A 45 -5.33 -7.52 0.93
CA GLY A 45 -6.78 -7.62 0.79
C GLY A 45 -7.55 -7.65 2.13
N ASP A 46 -6.96 -8.25 3.17
CA ASP A 46 -7.54 -8.29 4.52
C ASP A 46 -6.52 -8.03 5.65
N HIS A 47 -5.24 -7.88 5.31
CA HIS A 47 -4.16 -7.66 6.26
C HIS A 47 -2.97 -6.92 5.64
N TYR A 48 -2.08 -6.44 6.50
CA TYR A 48 -0.72 -6.05 6.15
C TYR A 48 0.28 -7.00 6.80
N ASP A 49 1.40 -7.25 6.12
CA ASP A 49 2.54 -7.97 6.69
C ASP A 49 3.55 -6.97 7.28
N LEU A 50 3.94 -7.18 8.53
CA LEU A 50 4.88 -6.34 9.27
C LEU A 50 6.18 -7.07 9.54
N THR A 51 7.29 -6.35 9.43
CA THR A 51 8.56 -6.79 10.03
C THR A 51 8.45 -6.77 11.56
N ALA A 52 9.34 -7.49 12.26
CA ALA A 52 9.40 -7.45 13.72
C ALA A 52 9.58 -6.02 14.30
N ALA A 53 10.30 -5.15 13.58
CA ALA A 53 10.47 -3.74 13.95
C ALA A 53 9.15 -2.97 13.80
N ALA A 54 8.49 -3.06 12.64
CA ALA A 54 7.21 -2.41 12.38
C ALA A 54 6.10 -2.92 13.33
N ARG A 55 6.14 -4.21 13.71
CA ARG A 55 5.26 -4.75 14.76
C ARG A 55 5.43 -4.04 16.09
N THR A 56 6.68 -3.80 16.49
CA THR A 56 6.97 -3.13 17.78
C THR A 56 6.41 -1.71 17.77
N GLU A 57 6.57 -1.00 16.66
CA GLU A 57 5.99 0.32 16.46
C GLU A 57 4.46 0.29 16.43
N ALA A 58 3.85 -0.68 15.74
CA ALA A 58 2.39 -0.85 15.73
C ALA A 58 1.83 -1.01 17.15
N ILE A 59 2.49 -1.80 18.01
CA ILE A 59 2.08 -1.96 19.42
C ILE A 59 2.22 -0.62 20.17
N ALA A 60 3.33 0.11 19.96
CA ALA A 60 3.53 1.42 20.57
C ALA A 60 2.46 2.45 20.13
N MET A 61 1.93 2.31 18.91
CA MET A 61 0.83 3.11 18.37
C MET A 61 -0.57 2.65 18.81
N GLY A 62 -0.66 1.59 19.62
CA GLY A 62 -1.92 1.09 20.18
C GLY A 62 -2.54 -0.13 19.51
N ALA A 63 -1.81 -0.84 18.62
CA ALA A 63 -2.27 -2.14 18.14
C ALA A 63 -2.27 -3.18 19.29
N GLU A 64 -3.35 -3.96 19.42
CA GLU A 64 -3.45 -5.04 20.40
C GLU A 64 -2.61 -6.23 19.94
N ALA A 65 -1.60 -6.59 20.74
CA ALA A 65 -0.82 -7.79 20.51
C ALA A 65 -1.64 -9.03 20.90
N VAL A 66 -1.88 -9.91 19.94
CA VAL A 66 -2.67 -11.14 20.13
C VAL A 66 -1.91 -12.34 19.57
N GLY A 67 -2.38 -13.56 19.88
CA GLY A 67 -1.90 -14.76 19.21
C GLY A 67 -2.50 -14.91 17.82
N GLY A 68 -1.75 -15.45 16.85
CA GLY A 68 -2.22 -15.60 15.46
C GLY A 68 -3.57 -16.33 15.30
N ARG A 69 -3.88 -17.30 16.17
CA ARG A 69 -5.20 -17.97 16.17
C ARG A 69 -6.34 -17.03 16.56
N ASP A 70 -6.11 -16.17 17.55
CA ASP A 70 -7.11 -15.21 17.99
C ASP A 70 -7.31 -14.12 16.93
N LEU A 71 -6.22 -13.63 16.34
CA LEU A 71 -6.24 -12.68 15.23
C LEU A 71 -7.16 -13.18 14.09
N VAL A 72 -6.92 -14.40 13.60
CA VAL A 72 -7.72 -14.98 12.51
C VAL A 72 -9.18 -15.19 12.93
N ARG A 73 -9.42 -15.58 14.19
CA ARG A 73 -10.78 -15.76 14.72
C ARG A 73 -11.55 -14.43 14.71
N ARG A 74 -10.95 -13.34 15.19
CA ARG A 74 -11.60 -12.02 15.23
C ARG A 74 -11.79 -11.44 13.82
N LEU A 75 -10.79 -11.57 12.93
CA LEU A 75 -10.91 -11.16 11.53
C LEU A 75 -12.06 -11.89 10.80
N ARG A 76 -12.23 -13.19 11.06
CA ARG A 76 -13.36 -13.97 10.52
C ARG A 76 -14.70 -13.53 11.12
N ALA A 77 -14.76 -13.31 12.42
CA ALA A 77 -15.98 -12.84 13.09
C ALA A 77 -16.42 -11.46 12.57
N ALA A 78 -15.46 -10.62 12.15
CA ALA A 78 -15.70 -9.34 11.49
C ALA A 78 -16.18 -9.47 10.02
N GLY A 79 -16.16 -10.68 9.44
CA GLY A 79 -16.49 -10.89 8.03
C GLY A 79 -15.44 -10.39 7.04
N LEU A 80 -14.24 -10.05 7.51
CA LEU A 80 -13.18 -9.44 6.70
C LEU A 80 -12.19 -10.44 6.10
N ARG A 81 -12.13 -11.67 6.63
CA ARG A 81 -11.16 -12.68 6.18
C ARG A 81 -11.51 -13.18 4.78
N LEU A 82 -10.63 -12.93 3.82
CA LEU A 82 -10.73 -13.43 2.46
C LEU A 82 -10.22 -14.88 2.33
N ALA A 83 -10.90 -15.66 1.48
CA ALA A 83 -10.35 -16.91 0.96
C ALA A 83 -9.10 -16.61 0.12
N ALA A 84 -8.23 -17.60 -0.04
CA ALA A 84 -6.98 -17.41 -0.79
C ALA A 84 -7.22 -16.99 -2.25
N SER A 85 -8.30 -17.47 -2.87
CA SER A 85 -8.71 -17.12 -4.24
C SER A 85 -9.30 -15.72 -4.38
N GLU A 86 -9.74 -15.10 -3.28
CA GLU A 86 -10.32 -13.76 -3.27
C GLU A 86 -9.28 -12.68 -2.96
N ARG A 87 -8.06 -13.08 -2.56
CA ARG A 87 -6.98 -12.14 -2.32
C ARG A 87 -6.41 -11.64 -3.65
N PRO A 88 -5.94 -10.39 -3.69
CA PRO A 88 -5.54 -9.71 -4.93
C PRO A 88 -4.25 -10.27 -5.58
N GLY A 89 -3.58 -11.24 -4.93
CA GLY A 89 -2.41 -11.90 -5.49
C GLY A 89 -1.16 -11.02 -5.54
N ARG A 90 -0.22 -11.41 -6.41
CA ARG A 90 1.11 -10.80 -6.52
C ARG A 90 1.09 -9.63 -7.51
N TRP A 91 1.78 -8.56 -7.15
CA TRP A 91 2.10 -7.46 -8.05
C TRP A 91 3.07 -7.88 -9.16
N GLU A 92 2.72 -7.56 -10.40
CA GLU A 92 3.57 -7.66 -11.57
C GLU A 92 4.04 -6.26 -11.97
N LYS A 93 5.33 -6.12 -12.27
CA LYS A 93 5.88 -4.84 -12.73
C LYS A 93 5.60 -4.70 -14.22
N THR A 94 4.80 -3.71 -14.58
CA THR A 94 4.40 -3.46 -15.97
C THR A 94 5.24 -2.36 -16.64
N GLY A 95 5.92 -1.53 -15.85
CA GLY A 95 6.81 -0.51 -16.36
C GLY A 95 7.82 0.02 -15.34
N LEU A 96 8.92 0.57 -15.86
CA LEU A 96 9.97 1.24 -15.10
C LEU A 96 10.55 2.37 -15.94
N TRP A 97 10.54 3.59 -15.40
CA TRP A 97 11.08 4.79 -16.02
C TRP A 97 12.15 5.36 -15.10
N GLN A 98 13.33 5.58 -15.68
CA GLN A 98 14.45 6.23 -15.00
C GLN A 98 14.24 7.75 -14.98
N PRO A 99 14.90 8.48 -14.06
CA PRO A 99 14.84 9.93 -14.04
C PRO A 99 15.24 10.54 -15.40
N ALA A 100 14.43 11.46 -15.90
CA ALA A 100 14.55 12.01 -17.26
C ALA A 100 14.28 13.53 -17.34
N GLY A 101 14.07 14.20 -16.21
CA GLY A 101 13.78 15.63 -16.13
C GLY A 101 12.33 16.02 -16.41
N VAL A 102 11.49 15.07 -16.86
CA VAL A 102 10.05 15.22 -17.07
C VAL A 102 9.30 14.00 -16.53
N ALA A 103 8.00 14.18 -16.24
CA ALA A 103 7.13 13.06 -15.88
C ALA A 103 7.09 12.03 -17.03
N PRO A 104 7.09 10.72 -16.73
CA PRO A 104 7.09 9.69 -17.76
C PRO A 104 5.73 9.61 -18.45
N ALA A 105 5.75 9.35 -19.76
CA ALA A 105 4.54 9.04 -20.50
C ALA A 105 4.04 7.63 -20.15
N LEU A 106 2.90 7.55 -19.45
CA LEU A 106 2.29 6.28 -19.00
C LEU A 106 1.11 5.81 -19.86
N GLY A 107 0.71 6.61 -20.86
CA GLY A 107 -0.47 6.35 -21.68
C GLY A 107 -0.46 4.95 -22.31
N GLY A 108 -1.61 4.26 -22.23
CA GLY A 108 -1.79 2.89 -22.73
C GLY A 108 -1.17 1.78 -21.88
N LEU A 109 -0.44 2.11 -20.80
CA LEU A 109 0.16 1.13 -19.89
C LEU A 109 -0.51 1.07 -18.51
N VAL A 110 -1.22 2.14 -18.14
CA VAL A 110 -2.02 2.25 -16.90
C VAL A 110 -3.37 2.92 -17.24
N PRO A 111 -4.40 2.77 -16.40
CA PRO A 111 -5.67 3.49 -16.56
C PRO A 111 -5.46 5.00 -16.69
N ASP A 112 -6.22 5.66 -17.57
CA ASP A 112 -6.07 7.09 -17.90
C ASP A 112 -6.17 7.99 -16.65
N VAL A 113 -7.03 7.63 -15.69
CA VAL A 113 -7.15 8.36 -14.40
C VAL A 113 -5.83 8.41 -13.60
N LEU A 114 -4.93 7.42 -13.74
CA LEU A 114 -3.61 7.46 -13.13
C LEU A 114 -2.63 8.33 -13.92
N VAL A 115 -2.79 8.43 -15.24
CA VAL A 115 -2.02 9.35 -16.10
C VAL A 115 -2.39 10.78 -15.73
N GLU A 116 -3.68 11.09 -15.66
CA GLU A 116 -4.21 12.39 -15.25
C GLU A 116 -3.73 12.78 -13.85
N ALA A 117 -3.77 11.85 -12.89
CA ALA A 117 -3.29 12.10 -11.53
C ALA A 117 -1.77 12.38 -11.48
N LEU A 118 -0.96 11.63 -12.23
CA LEU A 118 0.49 11.83 -12.26
C LEU A 118 0.85 13.20 -12.86
N GLU A 119 0.28 13.52 -14.02
CA GLU A 119 0.62 14.73 -14.77
C GLU A 119 0.03 15.99 -14.13
N GLY A 120 -1.18 15.88 -13.57
CA GLY A 120 -1.92 17.02 -13.04
C GLY A 120 -1.70 17.31 -11.56
N CYS A 121 -1.30 16.30 -10.77
CA CYS A 121 -1.27 16.43 -9.31
C CYS A 121 0.07 16.11 -8.66
N VAL A 122 0.96 15.33 -9.30
CA VAL A 122 2.23 14.93 -8.63
C VAL A 122 3.31 15.99 -8.80
N VAL A 123 3.82 16.47 -7.68
CA VAL A 123 5.00 17.32 -7.59
C VAL A 123 6.23 16.46 -7.32
N ALA A 124 7.21 16.53 -8.20
CA ALA A 124 8.48 15.83 -8.07
C ALA A 124 9.61 16.54 -8.84
N ASP A 125 10.85 16.38 -8.37
CA ASP A 125 12.02 16.63 -9.21
C ASP A 125 12.26 15.44 -10.15
N TRP A 126 11.75 15.54 -11.38
CA TRP A 126 11.85 14.47 -12.37
C TRP A 126 13.28 14.20 -12.87
N HIS A 127 14.28 15.02 -12.52
CA HIS A 127 15.70 14.70 -12.76
C HIS A 127 16.23 13.66 -11.75
N ALA A 128 15.56 13.51 -10.61
CA ALA A 128 15.95 12.59 -9.54
C ALA A 128 14.90 11.49 -9.29
N ALA A 129 13.64 11.72 -9.63
CA ALA A 129 12.55 10.80 -9.39
C ALA A 129 12.50 9.68 -10.43
N SER A 130 12.36 8.44 -9.96
CA SER A 130 12.05 7.29 -10.80
C SER A 130 10.58 6.91 -10.65
N THR A 131 10.02 6.30 -11.69
CA THR A 131 8.62 5.86 -11.68
C THR A 131 8.53 4.39 -12.05
N ALA A 132 7.61 3.66 -11.42
CA ALA A 132 7.31 2.28 -11.76
C ALA A 132 5.80 2.06 -11.74
N ALA A 133 5.32 1.24 -12.67
CA ALA A 133 3.92 0.81 -12.71
C ALA A 133 3.84 -0.67 -12.36
N TYR A 134 2.80 -1.02 -11.61
CA TYR A 134 2.50 -2.39 -11.24
C TYR A 134 1.02 -2.66 -11.41
N SER A 135 0.68 -3.89 -11.79
CA SER A 135 -0.69 -4.38 -11.82
C SER A 135 -0.82 -5.71 -11.08
N ARG A 136 -2.03 -6.01 -10.64
CA ARG A 136 -2.49 -7.34 -10.24
C ARG A 136 -3.97 -7.46 -10.60
N SER A 137 -4.61 -8.56 -10.22
CA SER A 137 -5.92 -8.98 -10.76
C SER A 137 -7.02 -7.91 -10.75
N SER A 138 -7.02 -7.00 -9.78
CA SER A 138 -8.07 -5.99 -9.62
C SER A 138 -7.52 -4.61 -9.26
N GLU A 139 -6.22 -4.39 -9.43
CA GLU A 139 -5.57 -3.17 -8.94
C GLU A 139 -4.40 -2.75 -9.85
N VAL A 140 -4.23 -1.44 -10.01
CA VAL A 140 -3.07 -0.83 -10.66
C VAL A 140 -2.50 0.25 -9.74
N VAL A 141 -1.17 0.31 -9.67
CA VAL A 141 -0.46 1.32 -8.88
C VAL A 141 0.71 1.90 -9.67
N VAL A 142 0.82 3.22 -9.66
CA VAL A 142 1.99 3.98 -10.11
C VAL A 142 2.74 4.43 -8.87
N VAL A 143 4.03 4.12 -8.82
CA VAL A 143 4.93 4.45 -7.71
C VAL A 143 5.97 5.44 -8.22
N VAL A 144 6.08 6.59 -7.57
CA VAL A 144 7.15 7.56 -7.78
C VAL A 144 8.08 7.50 -6.57
N GLU A 145 9.37 7.31 -6.80
CA GLU A 145 10.39 7.26 -5.76
C GLU A 145 11.45 8.35 -5.99
N SER A 146 11.79 9.08 -4.93
CA SER A 146 12.81 10.13 -4.91
C SER A 146 13.50 10.19 -3.53
N ALA A 147 14.63 10.88 -3.46
CA ALA A 147 15.32 11.16 -2.20
C ALA A 147 14.50 12.07 -1.25
N GLY A 148 13.54 12.82 -1.80
CA GLY A 148 12.64 13.71 -1.08
C GLY A 148 11.81 14.59 -2.04
N GLY A 149 10.95 15.43 -1.46
CA GLY A 149 10.21 16.46 -2.20
C GLY A 149 9.01 15.98 -3.02
N LEU A 150 8.63 14.70 -2.92
CA LEU A 150 7.39 14.22 -3.51
C LEU A 150 6.18 14.78 -2.76
N ALA A 151 5.21 15.30 -3.50
CA ALA A 151 3.95 15.76 -2.95
C ALA A 151 2.82 15.60 -3.98
N VAL A 152 1.59 15.77 -3.50
CA VAL A 152 0.39 15.89 -4.34
C VAL A 152 -0.17 17.29 -4.14
N GLU A 153 -0.43 17.98 -5.23
CA GLU A 153 -1.10 19.28 -5.24
C GLU A 153 -2.40 19.20 -6.04
N GLY A 154 -3.44 19.88 -5.56
CA GLY A 154 -4.76 19.88 -6.19
C GLY A 154 -5.61 18.63 -5.90
N PRO A 155 -6.85 18.61 -6.39
CA PRO A 155 -7.75 17.48 -6.21
C PRO A 155 -7.35 16.32 -7.13
N LEU A 156 -7.27 15.11 -6.58
CA LEU A 156 -7.06 13.90 -7.37
C LEU A 156 -8.32 13.55 -8.18
N PRO A 157 -8.16 12.90 -9.35
CA PRO A 157 -9.27 12.28 -10.06
C PRO A 157 -10.06 11.31 -9.16
N VAL A 158 -11.37 11.25 -9.40
CA VAL A 158 -12.26 10.36 -8.63
C VAL A 158 -11.82 8.90 -8.76
N GLY A 159 -11.71 8.20 -7.63
CA GLY A 159 -11.32 6.80 -7.58
C GLY A 159 -9.81 6.57 -7.44
N VAL A 160 -8.98 7.61 -7.54
CA VAL A 160 -7.54 7.52 -7.26
C VAL A 160 -7.30 7.68 -5.75
N GLU A 161 -6.76 6.63 -5.12
CA GLU A 161 -6.17 6.71 -3.78
C GLU A 161 -4.71 7.14 -3.91
N VAL A 162 -4.22 7.96 -2.97
CA VAL A 162 -2.80 8.29 -2.88
C VAL A 162 -2.22 7.97 -1.51
N ARG A 163 -0.96 7.51 -1.48
CA ARG A 163 -0.14 7.51 -0.27
C ARG A 163 1.21 8.13 -0.54
N CYS A 164 1.67 9.01 0.34
CA CYS A 164 3.00 9.60 0.25
C CYS A 164 3.74 9.38 1.58
N ASN A 165 4.81 8.60 1.54
CA ASN A 165 5.63 8.29 2.71
C ASN A 165 6.84 9.23 2.74
N HIS A 166 6.81 10.17 3.70
CA HIS A 166 7.91 11.10 4.00
C HIS A 166 8.42 11.90 2.78
N GLY A 167 7.56 12.15 1.78
CA GLY A 167 7.95 12.82 0.53
C GLY A 167 8.96 12.04 -0.31
N ARG A 168 9.11 10.73 -0.09
CA ARG A 168 10.13 9.89 -0.78
C ARG A 168 9.54 8.80 -1.66
N VAL A 169 8.39 8.25 -1.25
CA VAL A 169 7.67 7.24 -2.03
C VAL A 169 6.22 7.69 -2.11
N LEU A 170 5.72 7.88 -3.32
CA LEU A 170 4.35 8.26 -3.61
C LEU A 170 3.69 7.15 -4.42
N GLU A 171 2.51 6.71 -4.01
CA GLU A 171 1.73 5.66 -4.64
C GLU A 171 0.40 6.24 -5.11
N LEU A 172 0.17 6.29 -6.42
CA LEU A 172 -1.15 6.54 -7.00
C LEU A 172 -1.78 5.19 -7.31
N PHE A 173 -2.96 4.93 -6.76
CA PHE A 173 -3.58 3.61 -6.75
C PHE A 173 -5.02 3.69 -7.25
N VAL A 174 -5.43 2.73 -8.08
CA VAL A 174 -6.83 2.55 -8.48
C VAL A 174 -7.22 1.08 -8.43
N LEU A 175 -8.48 0.83 -8.09
CA LEU A 175 -9.13 -0.45 -8.36
C LEU A 175 -9.48 -0.51 -9.85
N VAL A 176 -9.31 -1.67 -10.46
CA VAL A 176 -9.78 -1.97 -11.81
C VAL A 176 -10.75 -3.14 -11.75
N GLU A 177 -11.82 -3.07 -12.53
CA GLU A 177 -12.66 -4.24 -12.76
C GLU A 177 -11.84 -5.25 -13.57
N GLY A 178 -11.81 -6.50 -13.10
CA GLY A 178 -11.10 -7.60 -13.75
C GLY A 178 -11.84 -8.20 -14.93
#